data_AF-A0ABD1WIN2-F1
#
_entry.id   AF-A0ABD1WIN2-F1
#
_cell.length_a   1.000
_cell.length_b   1.000
_cell.length_c   1.000
_cell.angle_alpha   90.00
_cell.angle_beta   90.00
_cell.angle_gamma   90.00
#
_symmetry.space_group_name_H-M   'P 1'
#
loop_
_entity.id
_entity.type
_entity.pdbx_description
1 polymer ?
#
loop_
_entity_poly.entity_id
_entity_poly.type
_entity_poly.pdbx_seq_one_letter_code
_entity_poly.pdbx_strand_id
1 'polypeptide(L)'
;MTAFLQNNKQHYDEMAFAEAPQLIAVLKEMKDGLDTATTKVQALTAEVKAENIRTADGISYLEAKHLLLLNYGQSLVYYLLRKAKGLLIQGHPIVQSLDEIRLYLEKICPIDKKLQYQIQKLTRVTATTDEKSGSTVKEADATQKTEDSLKYRPNPNLLVSKTNTISEASQSYLKDFLWGC
;
A
#
# COMPACT_ATOMS: atom_id res chain seq x y z
N MET A 1 4.64 18.82 49.99
CA MET A 1 4.75 17.79 48.95
C MET A 1 3.42 17.45 48.29
N THR A 2 2.31 17.42 49.03
CA THR A 2 0.95 17.17 48.50
C THR A 2 0.41 18.29 47.59
N ALA A 3 0.69 19.56 47.88
CA ALA A 3 0.26 20.68 47.03
C ALA A 3 0.90 20.68 45.61
N PHE A 4 2.12 20.16 45.48
CA PHE A 4 2.82 20.07 44.19
C PHE A 4 2.24 18.96 43.30
N LEU A 5 1.82 17.84 43.90
CA LEU A 5 1.12 16.75 43.21
C LEU A 5 -0.31 17.15 42.84
N GLN A 6 -0.99 17.92 43.70
CA GLN A 6 -2.31 18.46 43.41
C GLN A 6 -2.30 19.43 42.22
N ASN A 7 -1.27 20.29 42.13
CA ASN A 7 -1.10 21.24 41.04
C ASN A 7 -0.78 20.55 39.70
N ASN A 8 0.04 19.49 39.74
CA ASN A 8 0.31 18.69 38.55
C ASN A 8 -0.95 17.94 38.07
N LYS A 9 -1.74 17.39 39.00
CA LYS A 9 -3.02 16.70 38.70
C LYS A 9 -4.05 17.63 38.05
N GLN A 10 -4.19 18.87 38.53
CA GLN A 10 -5.12 19.84 37.93
C GLN A 10 -4.67 20.28 36.54
N HIS A 11 -3.36 20.43 36.30
CA HIS A 11 -2.82 20.75 34.98
C HIS A 11 -3.08 19.63 33.95
N TYR A 12 -2.99 18.35 34.35
CA TYR A 12 -3.33 17.21 33.49
C TYR A 12 -4.83 17.13 33.17
N ASP A 13 -5.71 17.42 34.14
CA ASP A 13 -7.16 17.41 33.92
C ASP A 13 -7.63 18.56 33.01
N GLU A 14 -6.99 19.74 33.09
CA GLU A 14 -7.31 20.91 32.26
C GLU A 14 -6.85 20.72 30.81
N MET A 15 -5.65 20.16 30.59
CA MET A 15 -5.19 19.71 29.27
C MET A 15 -6.07 18.58 28.70
N ALA A 16 -6.45 17.61 29.53
CA ALA A 16 -7.32 16.51 29.12
C ALA A 16 -8.68 17.00 28.64
N PHE A 17 -9.25 18.03 29.27
CA PHE A 17 -10.52 18.62 28.83
C PHE A 17 -10.41 19.36 27.50
N ALA A 18 -9.26 20.00 27.23
CA ALA A 18 -9.00 20.69 25.97
C ALA A 18 -8.69 19.73 24.79
N GLU A 19 -8.01 18.62 25.06
CA GLU A 19 -7.60 17.62 24.05
C GLU A 19 -8.66 16.54 23.82
N ALA A 20 -9.58 16.31 24.77
CA ALA A 20 -10.70 15.38 24.65
C ALA A 20 -11.56 15.59 23.38
N PRO A 21 -12.02 16.82 23.04
CA PRO A 21 -12.82 17.01 21.82
C PRO A 21 -12.02 16.73 20.54
N GLN A 22 -10.71 17.01 20.53
CA GLN A 22 -9.84 16.73 19.39
C GLN A 22 -9.64 15.22 19.21
N LEU A 23 -9.41 14.48 20.30
CA LEU A 23 -9.29 13.02 20.27
C LEU A 23 -10.59 12.36 19.77
N ILE A 24 -11.75 12.84 20.22
CA ILE A 24 -13.05 12.33 19.76
C ILE A 24 -13.22 12.57 18.26
N ALA A 25 -12.82 13.74 17.75
CA ALA A 25 -12.87 14.05 16.33
C ALA A 25 -11.99 13.08 15.51
N VAL A 26 -10.74 12.85 15.94
CA VAL A 26 -9.80 11.94 15.26
C VAL A 26 -10.29 10.49 15.30
N LEU A 27 -10.83 10.03 16.43
CA LEU A 27 -11.40 8.68 16.53
C LEU A 27 -12.61 8.50 15.63
N LYS A 28 -13.44 9.54 15.47
CA LYS A 28 -14.57 9.54 14.55
C LYS A 28 -14.09 9.45 13.10
N GLU A 29 -13.10 10.24 12.71
CA GLU A 29 -12.51 10.19 11.37
C GLU A 29 -11.92 8.80 11.05
N MET A 30 -11.21 8.21 12.02
CA MET A 30 -10.68 6.86 11.87
C MET A 30 -11.79 5.81 11.67
N LYS A 31 -12.92 5.95 12.37
CA LYS A 31 -14.09 5.09 12.19
C LYS A 31 -14.70 5.26 10.80
N ASP A 32 -14.91 6.49 10.36
CA ASP A 32 -15.50 6.79 9.05
C ASP A 32 -14.60 6.28 7.91
N GLY A 33 -13.28 6.38 8.08
CA GLY A 33 -12.29 5.80 7.17
C GLY A 33 -12.36 4.27 7.10
N LEU A 34 -12.54 3.60 8.25
CA LEU A 34 -12.70 2.15 8.31
C LEU A 34 -14.02 1.68 7.66
N ASP A 35 -15.12 2.40 7.87
CA ASP A 35 -16.41 2.13 7.24
C ASP A 35 -16.31 2.26 5.70
N THR A 36 -15.62 3.30 5.23
CA THR A 36 -15.34 3.51 3.79
C THR A 36 -14.47 2.41 3.19
N ALA A 37 -13.43 1.96 3.91
CA ALA A 37 -12.59 0.85 3.44
C ALA A 37 -13.39 -0.46 3.39
N THR A 38 -14.22 -0.72 4.40
CA THR A 38 -15.04 -1.93 4.51
C THR A 38 -16.06 -2.00 3.38
N THR A 39 -16.75 -0.91 3.07
CA THR A 39 -17.72 -0.86 1.96
C THR A 39 -17.07 -1.11 0.60
N LYS A 40 -15.91 -0.52 0.32
CA LYS A 40 -15.15 -0.76 -0.92
C LYS A 40 -14.73 -2.24 -1.05
N VAL A 41 -14.25 -2.83 0.04
CA VAL A 41 -13.84 -4.25 0.04
C VAL A 41 -15.05 -5.17 -0.14
N GLN A 42 -16.19 -4.87 0.49
CA GLN A 42 -17.41 -5.64 0.30
C GLN A 42 -17.90 -5.61 -1.15
N ALA A 43 -17.82 -4.45 -1.80
CA ALA A 43 -18.14 -4.31 -3.22
C ALA A 43 -17.21 -5.17 -4.10
N LEU A 44 -15.89 -5.08 -3.90
CA LEU A 44 -14.92 -5.90 -4.63
C LEU A 44 -15.11 -7.40 -4.35
N THR A 45 -15.42 -7.77 -3.11
CA THR A 45 -15.69 -9.17 -2.73
C THR A 45 -16.95 -9.70 -3.42
N ALA A 46 -17.97 -8.86 -3.58
CA ALA A 46 -19.18 -9.23 -4.32
C ALA A 46 -18.89 -9.46 -5.81
N GLU A 47 -18.06 -8.61 -6.43
CA GLU A 47 -17.65 -8.77 -7.83
C GLU A 47 -16.78 -10.02 -8.06
N VAL A 48 -15.91 -10.35 -7.10
CA VAL A 48 -15.11 -11.59 -7.14
C VAL A 48 -16.00 -12.83 -7.00
N LYS A 49 -16.99 -12.81 -6.09
CA LYS A 49 -17.94 -13.92 -5.89
C LYS A 49 -18.90 -14.11 -7.06
N ALA A 50 -19.18 -13.04 -7.82
CA ALA A 50 -19.96 -13.10 -9.05
C ALA A 50 -19.18 -13.67 -10.26
N GLU A 51 -17.99 -14.28 -10.03
CA GLU A 51 -17.05 -14.79 -11.05
C GLU A 51 -16.57 -13.77 -12.09
N ASN A 52 -16.85 -12.48 -11.89
CA ASN A 52 -16.42 -11.42 -12.82
C ASN A 52 -14.89 -11.19 -12.76
N ILE A 53 -14.25 -11.67 -11.68
CA ILE A 53 -12.80 -11.62 -11.45
C ILE A 53 -12.34 -13.04 -11.06
N ARG A 54 -11.65 -13.73 -11.98
CA ARG A 54 -11.05 -15.06 -11.70
C ARG A 54 -9.92 -14.91 -10.69
N THR A 55 -10.15 -15.31 -9.45
CA THR A 55 -9.11 -15.43 -8.42
C THR A 55 -8.69 -16.90 -8.37
N ALA A 56 -7.43 -17.20 -8.67
CA ALA A 56 -6.91 -18.58 -8.59
C ALA A 56 -6.86 -19.06 -7.12
N ASP A 57 -6.99 -20.38 -6.92
CA ASP A 57 -7.03 -21.05 -5.61
C ASP A 57 -5.87 -20.64 -4.68
N GLY A 58 -6.18 -19.82 -3.66
CA GLY A 58 -5.25 -19.32 -2.65
C GLY A 58 -5.66 -17.96 -2.07
N ILE A 59 -5.07 -17.58 -0.92
CA ILE A 59 -5.23 -16.21 -0.38
C ILE A 59 -4.61 -15.25 -1.39
N SER A 60 -5.43 -14.37 -1.97
CA SER A 60 -4.94 -13.35 -2.90
C SER A 60 -3.97 -12.42 -2.17
N TYR A 61 -2.89 -11.98 -2.85
CA TYR A 61 -1.98 -10.97 -2.30
C TYR A 61 -2.74 -9.74 -1.76
N LEU A 62 -3.82 -9.35 -2.46
CA LEU A 62 -4.66 -8.23 -2.06
C LEU A 62 -5.39 -8.49 -0.73
N GLU A 63 -5.87 -9.72 -0.54
CA GLU A 63 -6.52 -10.16 0.69
C GLU A 63 -5.53 -10.23 1.85
N ALA A 64 -4.33 -10.79 1.63
CA ALA A 64 -3.27 -10.81 2.62
C ALA A 64 -2.84 -9.39 3.04
N LYS A 65 -2.67 -8.47 2.08
CA LYS A 65 -2.35 -7.06 2.35
C LYS A 65 -3.45 -6.37 3.15
N HIS A 66 -4.71 -6.67 2.84
CA HIS A 66 -5.85 -6.14 3.58
C HIS A 66 -5.87 -6.63 5.03
N LEU A 67 -5.73 -7.94 5.25
CA LEU A 67 -5.69 -8.52 6.60
C LEU A 67 -4.53 -7.96 7.42
N LEU A 68 -3.37 -7.72 6.80
CA LEU A 68 -2.22 -7.10 7.45
C LEU A 68 -2.50 -5.65 7.89
N LEU A 69 -3.09 -4.83 7.01
CA LEU A 69 -3.49 -3.46 7.32
C LEU A 69 -4.59 -3.39 8.38
N LEU A 70 -5.55 -4.31 8.34
CA LEU A 70 -6.61 -4.40 9.33
C LEU A 70 -6.05 -4.75 10.71
N ASN A 71 -5.15 -5.73 10.78
CA ASN A 71 -4.48 -6.11 12.02
C ASN A 71 -3.63 -4.97 12.59
N TYR A 72 -2.97 -4.18 11.73
CA TYR A 72 -2.27 -2.95 12.13
C TYR A 72 -3.23 -1.95 12.79
N GLY A 73 -4.36 -1.67 12.13
CA GLY A 73 -5.38 -0.76 12.64
C GLY A 73 -5.96 -1.22 13.99
N GLN A 74 -6.30 -2.51 14.11
CA GLN A 74 -6.80 -3.10 15.35
C GLN A 74 -5.77 -2.99 16.49
N SER A 75 -4.51 -3.28 16.19
CA SER A 75 -3.42 -3.18 17.17
C SER A 75 -3.19 -1.73 17.62
N LEU A 76 -3.31 -0.77 16.70
CA LEU A 76 -3.19 0.65 17.00
C LEU A 76 -4.34 1.16 17.88
N VAL A 77 -5.59 0.79 17.56
CA VAL A 77 -6.77 1.12 18.36
C VAL A 77 -6.64 0.56 19.78
N TYR A 78 -6.21 -0.69 19.92
CA TYR A 78 -5.99 -1.29 21.22
C TYR A 78 -4.89 -0.57 22.00
N TYR A 79 -3.79 -0.21 21.34
CA TYR A 79 -2.70 0.54 21.96
C TYR A 79 -3.18 1.90 22.49
N LEU A 80 -3.96 2.63 21.70
CA LEU A 80 -4.59 3.89 22.10
C LEU A 80 -5.55 3.71 23.28
N LEU A 81 -6.40 2.69 23.25
CA LEU A 81 -7.32 2.39 24.34
C LEU A 81 -6.58 2.05 25.65
N ARG A 82 -5.47 1.32 25.55
CA ARG A 82 -4.62 0.97 26.68
C ARG A 82 -3.96 2.22 27.29
N LYS A 83 -3.44 3.11 26.44
CA LYS A 83 -2.93 4.43 26.84
C LYS A 83 -4.00 5.26 27.55
N ALA A 84 -5.21 5.33 26.98
CA ALA A 84 -6.32 6.10 27.52
C ALA A 84 -6.79 5.59 28.89
N LYS A 85 -6.69 4.28 29.14
CA LYS A 85 -6.99 3.67 30.44
C LYS A 85 -5.88 3.86 31.49
N GLY A 86 -4.76 4.48 31.13
CA GLY A 86 -3.60 4.64 32.02
C GLY A 86 -2.88 3.33 32.36
N LEU A 87 -3.08 2.28 31.55
CA LEU A 87 -2.44 1.00 31.76
C LEU A 87 -0.98 1.05 31.29
N LEU A 88 -0.10 0.38 32.03
CA LEU A 88 1.31 0.25 31.65
C LEU A 88 1.42 -0.48 30.30
N ILE A 89 2.22 0.12 29.42
CA ILE A 89 2.52 -0.39 28.07
C ILE A 89 3.78 -1.25 28.10
N GLN A 90 4.67 -0.99 29.07
CA GLN A 90 5.95 -1.67 29.21
C GLN A 90 5.73 -3.16 29.52
N GLY A 91 6.25 -4.03 28.67
CA GLY A 91 6.08 -5.49 28.77
C GLY A 91 4.79 -6.04 28.14
N HIS A 92 3.96 -5.20 27.50
CA HIS A 92 2.80 -5.70 26.76
C HIS A 92 3.21 -6.15 25.34
N PRO A 93 2.78 -7.33 24.86
CA PRO A 93 3.17 -7.85 23.55
C PRO A 93 2.75 -6.96 22.38
N ILE A 94 1.84 -6.01 22.59
CA ILE A 94 1.32 -5.19 21.49
C ILE A 94 2.37 -4.30 20.82
N VAL A 95 3.38 -3.83 21.56
CA VAL A 95 4.44 -3.02 20.97
C VAL A 95 5.24 -3.89 20.00
N GLN A 96 5.59 -5.09 20.44
CA GLN A 96 6.27 -6.07 19.59
C GLN A 96 5.40 -6.47 18.38
N SER A 97 4.11 -6.74 18.58
CA SER A 97 3.19 -7.05 17.48
C SER A 97 3.08 -5.89 16.46
N LEU A 98 3.08 -4.63 16.93
CA LEU A 98 3.07 -3.46 16.03
C LEU A 98 4.35 -3.36 15.21
N ASP A 99 5.51 -3.62 15.83
CA ASP A 99 6.81 -3.62 15.14
C ASP A 99 6.90 -4.77 14.13
N GLU A 100 6.42 -5.96 14.48
CA GLU A 100 6.32 -7.11 13.57
C GLU A 100 5.43 -6.78 12.36
N ILE A 101 4.24 -6.22 12.59
CA ILE A 101 3.34 -5.82 11.50
C ILE A 101 3.99 -4.74 10.62
N ARG A 102 4.68 -3.76 11.21
CA ARG A 102 5.42 -2.72 10.46
C ARG A 102 6.53 -3.34 9.61
N LEU A 103 7.26 -4.31 10.14
CA LEU A 103 8.27 -5.05 9.37
C LEU A 103 7.64 -5.77 8.18
N TYR A 104 6.49 -6.43 8.36
CA TYR A 104 5.78 -7.07 7.25
C TYR A 104 5.33 -6.06 6.19
N LEU A 105 4.84 -4.88 6.59
CA LEU A 105 4.48 -3.80 5.67
C LEU A 105 5.68 -3.34 4.83
N GLU A 106 6.86 -3.26 5.44
CA GLU A 106 8.10 -2.94 4.72
C GLU A 106 8.48 -4.03 3.71
N LYS A 107 8.30 -5.30 4.08
CA LYS A 107 8.60 -6.45 3.19
C LYS A 107 7.67 -6.57 1.99
N ILE A 108 6.42 -6.11 2.09
CA ILE A 108 5.48 -6.14 0.95
C ILE A 108 5.65 -4.96 0.00
N CYS A 109 6.28 -3.85 0.43
CA CYS A 109 6.56 -2.67 -0.41
C CYS A 109 7.21 -3.00 -1.78
N PRO A 110 8.25 -3.85 -1.90
CA PRO A 110 8.79 -4.23 -3.20
C PRO A 110 7.80 -5.02 -4.08
N ILE A 111 6.87 -5.77 -3.48
CA ILE A 111 5.84 -6.52 -4.19
C ILE A 111 4.81 -5.56 -4.77
N ASP A 112 4.40 -4.55 -3.99
CA ASP A 112 3.52 -3.47 -4.46
C ASP A 112 4.10 -2.74 -5.67
N LYS A 113 5.39 -2.39 -5.64
CA LYS A 113 6.07 -1.74 -6.76
C LYS A 113 6.04 -2.61 -8.03
N LYS A 114 6.26 -3.93 -7.89
CA LYS A 114 6.18 -4.87 -9.01
C LYS A 114 4.75 -4.98 -9.57
N LEU A 115 3.74 -5.02 -8.71
CA LEU A 115 2.33 -5.06 -9.11
C LEU A 115 1.92 -3.76 -9.82
N GLN A 116 2.27 -2.61 -9.27
CA GLN A 116 2.02 -1.31 -9.88
C GLN A 116 2.63 -1.21 -11.28
N TYR A 117 3.88 -1.65 -11.43
CA TYR A 117 4.52 -1.69 -12.75
C TYR A 117 3.78 -2.58 -13.75
N GLN A 118 3.35 -3.77 -13.33
CA GLN A 118 2.59 -4.69 -14.18
C GLN A 118 1.25 -4.10 -14.60
N ILE A 119 0.51 -3.48 -13.67
CA ILE A 119 -0.74 -2.78 -13.94
C ILE A 119 -0.49 -1.66 -14.96
N GLN A 120 0.48 -0.78 -14.72
CA GLN A 120 0.81 0.32 -15.64
C GLN A 120 1.21 -0.18 -17.03
N LYS A 121 1.97 -1.28 -17.11
CA LYS A 121 2.36 -1.87 -18.39
C LYS A 121 1.13 -2.36 -19.16
N LEU A 122 0.21 -3.05 -18.51
CA LEU A 122 -1.01 -3.56 -19.13
C LEU A 122 -1.94 -2.43 -19.55
N THR A 123 -2.16 -1.42 -18.71
CA THR A 123 -2.98 -0.25 -19.02
C THR A 123 -2.44 0.55 -20.21
N ARG A 124 -1.11 0.65 -20.35
CA ARG A 124 -0.50 1.31 -21.52
C ARG A 124 -0.74 0.53 -22.81
N VAL A 125 -0.65 -0.81 -22.77
CA VAL A 125 -0.88 -1.65 -23.95
C VAL A 125 -2.33 -1.53 -24.43
N THR A 126 -3.31 -1.55 -23.52
CA THR A 126 -4.71 -1.36 -23.88
C THR A 126 -4.95 0.05 -24.46
N ALA A 127 -4.42 1.10 -23.82
CA ALA A 127 -4.54 2.47 -24.32
C ALA A 127 -3.92 2.67 -25.72
N THR A 128 -2.80 2.00 -26.03
CA THR A 128 -2.18 2.06 -27.36
C THR A 128 -2.89 1.22 -28.44
N THR A 129 -3.79 0.33 -28.03
CA THR A 129 -4.57 -0.51 -28.97
C THR A 129 -5.82 0.22 -29.44
N ASP A 130 -6.43 1.06 -28.59
CA ASP A 130 -7.57 1.90 -28.96
C ASP A 130 -7.20 3.04 -29.94
N GLU A 131 -5.94 3.50 -29.92
CA GLU A 131 -5.43 4.55 -30.83
C GLU A 131 -4.93 3.99 -32.20
N LYS A 132 -4.94 2.67 -32.40
CA LYS A 132 -4.43 2.03 -33.63
C LYS A 132 -5.48 1.27 -34.45
N SER A 133 -6.75 1.64 -34.33
CA SER A 133 -7.78 1.31 -35.32
C SER A 133 -8.20 2.55 -36.10
N GLY A 134 -7.27 3.11 -36.88
CA GLY A 134 -7.52 4.28 -37.72
C GLY A 134 -6.36 4.66 -38.65
N SER A 135 -6.32 3.99 -39.81
CA SER A 135 -5.66 4.41 -41.07
C SER A 135 -4.12 4.25 -41.25
N THR A 136 -3.75 3.16 -41.94
CA THR A 136 -2.94 3.06 -43.20
C THR A 136 -1.98 4.21 -43.59
N VAL A 137 -0.75 4.05 -44.12
CA VAL A 137 0.01 2.96 -44.80
C VAL A 137 1.48 3.44 -44.97
N LYS A 138 2.47 2.53 -44.90
CA LYS A 138 3.44 2.27 -45.99
C LYS A 138 4.21 0.97 -45.72
N GLU A 139 4.02 0.08 -46.69
CA GLU A 139 4.41 -1.31 -46.81
C GLU A 139 5.93 -1.51 -46.83
N ALA A 140 6.39 -2.65 -46.33
CA ALA A 140 6.91 -3.72 -47.20
C ALA A 140 7.27 -4.97 -46.38
N ASP A 141 6.45 -5.99 -46.57
CA ASP A 141 6.85 -7.33 -46.99
C ASP A 141 6.24 -8.45 -46.14
N ALA A 142 5.44 -9.25 -46.84
CA ALA A 142 4.65 -10.33 -46.31
C ALA A 142 5.48 -11.61 -46.37
N THR A 143 5.56 -12.37 -45.27
CA THR A 143 5.58 -13.83 -45.36
C THR A 143 5.03 -14.40 -44.05
N GLN A 144 3.93 -15.15 -44.19
CA GLN A 144 3.35 -16.00 -43.16
C GLN A 144 4.41 -16.92 -42.56
N LYS A 145 4.52 -16.94 -41.23
CA LYS A 145 4.96 -18.11 -40.46
C LYS A 145 4.46 -17.93 -39.03
N THR A 146 3.43 -18.69 -38.67
CA THR A 146 3.41 -19.36 -37.37
C THR A 146 4.83 -19.85 -37.09
N GLU A 147 5.44 -19.51 -35.95
CA GLU A 147 6.46 -20.31 -35.25
C GLU A 147 7.02 -19.51 -34.05
N ASP A 148 6.72 -20.06 -32.87
CA ASP A 148 7.68 -20.32 -31.80
C ASP A 148 8.20 -19.14 -30.94
N SER A 149 7.52 -18.95 -29.79
CA SER A 149 7.87 -18.05 -28.67
C SER A 149 9.22 -18.35 -27.98
N LEU A 150 10.06 -19.24 -28.52
CA LEU A 150 11.34 -19.65 -27.93
C LEU A 150 12.58 -19.12 -28.65
N LYS A 151 12.45 -18.26 -29.68
CA LYS A 151 13.59 -17.61 -30.36
C LYS A 151 13.76 -16.13 -30.02
N TYR A 152 13.81 -15.79 -28.74
CA TYR A 152 14.31 -14.48 -28.30
C TYR A 152 15.79 -14.60 -27.94
N ARG A 153 16.70 -14.30 -28.87
CA ARG A 153 18.11 -14.11 -28.53
C ARG A 153 18.32 -12.69 -28.00
N PRO A 154 19.11 -12.49 -26.92
CA PRO A 154 19.45 -11.15 -26.46
C PRO A 154 20.22 -10.40 -27.53
N ASN A 155 19.78 -9.18 -27.85
CA ASN A 155 20.44 -8.31 -28.81
C ASN A 155 21.38 -7.35 -28.06
N PRO A 156 22.71 -7.57 -28.11
CA PRO A 156 23.69 -6.85 -27.26
C PRO A 156 23.83 -5.37 -27.59
N ASN A 157 23.31 -4.92 -28.73
CA ASN A 157 23.35 -3.51 -29.15
C ASN A 157 22.42 -2.60 -28.33
N LEU A 158 21.50 -3.15 -27.53
CA LEU A 158 20.62 -2.38 -26.63
C LEU A 158 21.30 -1.92 -25.32
N LEU A 159 22.52 -2.37 -25.04
CA LEU A 159 23.24 -2.05 -23.79
C LEU A 159 23.97 -0.70 -23.85
N VAL A 160 24.21 -0.15 -25.03
CA VAL A 160 25.13 0.99 -25.21
C VAL A 160 24.44 2.35 -25.06
N SER A 161 23.11 2.41 -25.12
CA SER A 161 22.37 3.68 -25.05
C SER A 161 22.00 4.14 -23.63
N LYS A 162 22.30 3.36 -22.59
CA LYS A 162 21.83 3.64 -21.21
C LYS A 162 22.89 4.16 -20.24
N THR A 163 24.15 4.29 -20.65
CA THR A 163 25.23 4.71 -19.74
C THR A 163 25.17 6.20 -19.34
N ASN A 164 24.40 7.04 -20.04
CA ASN A 164 24.22 8.44 -19.68
C ASN A 164 23.01 8.73 -18.77
N THR A 165 22.17 7.75 -18.42
CA THR A 165 20.94 7.97 -17.62
C THR A 165 20.97 7.37 -16.21
N ILE A 166 22.08 6.75 -15.81
CA ILE A 166 22.20 6.02 -14.51
C ILE A 166 22.52 6.98 -13.34
N SER A 167 23.08 8.15 -13.63
CA SER A 167 23.44 9.17 -12.61
C SER A 167 22.22 9.81 -11.93
N GLU A 168 21.15 10.04 -12.69
CA GLU A 168 19.98 10.79 -12.19
C GLU A 168 18.94 9.91 -11.48
N ALA A 169 18.87 8.62 -11.84
CA ALA A 169 17.91 7.69 -11.24
C ALA A 169 18.26 7.36 -9.78
N SER A 170 19.55 7.31 -9.44
CA SER A 170 20.02 6.94 -8.09
C SER A 170 19.58 7.93 -6.99
N GLN A 171 19.34 9.19 -7.34
CA GLN A 171 18.85 10.21 -6.38
C GLN A 171 17.33 10.16 -6.17
N SER A 172 16.56 9.64 -7.13
CA SER A 172 15.12 9.42 -6.98
C SER A 172 14.86 8.26 -6.01
N TYR A 173 15.60 7.16 -6.13
CA TYR A 173 15.39 5.97 -5.30
C TYR A 173 15.64 6.18 -3.80
N LEU A 174 16.49 7.13 -3.41
CA LEU A 174 16.77 7.42 -2.01
C LEU A 174 15.71 8.31 -1.35
N LYS A 175 15.05 9.19 -2.10
CA LYS A 175 13.93 9.99 -1.58
C LYS A 175 12.67 9.13 -1.38
N ASP A 176 12.47 8.14 -2.24
CA ASP A 176 11.36 7.18 -2.16
C ASP A 176 11.53 6.14 -1.04
N PHE A 177 12.72 6.05 -0.42
CA PHE A 177 12.99 5.12 0.68
C PHE A 177 12.61 5.68 2.05
N LEU A 178 12.48 7.00 2.17
CA LEU A 178 12.24 7.69 3.46
C LEU A 178 10.83 8.26 3.61
N TRP A 179 10.05 8.37 2.53
CA TRP A 179 8.65 8.81 2.60
C TRP A 179 7.83 8.25 1.43
N GLY A 180 7.57 6.94 1.39
CA GLY A 180 6.94 6.38 0.19
C GLY A 180 6.32 5.00 0.31
N CYS A 181 5.19 4.95 1.01
CA CYS A 181 3.97 4.40 0.39
C CYS A 181 3.10 5.59 -0.01
#